data_AF-A0A9E5T649-F1
#
_entry.id   AF-A0A9E5T649-F1
#
_cell.length_a   1.000
_cell.length_b   1.000
_cell.length_c   1.000
_cell.angle_alpha   90.00
_cell.angle_beta   90.00
_cell.angle_gamma   90.00
#
_symmetry.space_group_name_H-M   'P 1'
#
loop_
_entity.id
_entity.type
_entity.pdbx_description
1 polymer ?
#
loop_
_entity_poly.entity_id
_entity_poly.type
_entity_poly.pdbx_seq_one_letter_code
_entity_poly.pdbx_strand_id
1 'polypeptide(L)'
;MEEEKLLRINMFGGFSITAEGGGKVSDENNRSKKVLSLIEYLITYRTKKITQSGLIDLLWPEDDIDDPVNTLKTLLHRARSLVEGLGVGSGKDIIISQHGTYCWNNDLPAIIDTEEFDRICREAKNETGEKRLELMLGAIDIYKGDFLPKAASEAWVVPISTGFHSQYLKIVHAAVEALDETGRLDEIIGVCQKAIAIDPYDEGLHHSMISALSGAGMRQTALQHYYYVTDLFMTRFGVNPSPELTALYKEIVKTSNASEMDLSLIRSDLSESEKQTGAFFCEYEFFKDIYRLQARAANRSGHVVHISLLTVMDANGKKLPQKKLNLTMDRLYNVIMASLRRGDVFCRYSVTQYLLMLPAASYENSNMVLQRISRNFKAAYPHMNILMRYSALPVEPVMQ
;
A
#
# COMPACT_ATOMS: atom_id res chain seq x y z
N MET A 1 -11.20 9.71 49.39
CA MET A 1 -11.50 9.12 48.08
C MET A 1 -10.57 9.80 47.10
N GLU A 2 -9.41 9.20 46.82
CA GLU A 2 -8.64 9.61 45.65
C GLU A 2 -9.50 9.30 44.42
N GLU A 3 -9.70 10.27 43.54
CA GLU A 3 -10.34 10.02 42.25
C GLU A 3 -9.52 8.95 41.52
N GLU A 4 -10.11 7.78 41.26
CA GLU A 4 -9.47 6.73 40.48
C GLU A 4 -9.18 7.29 39.08
N LYS A 5 -7.90 7.46 38.76
CA LYS A 5 -7.47 8.03 37.49
C LYS A 5 -7.76 7.05 36.35
N LEU A 6 -8.51 7.52 35.36
CA LEU A 6 -8.81 6.75 34.15
C LEU A 6 -7.54 6.54 33.31
N LEU A 7 -7.29 5.29 32.92
CA LEU A 7 -6.22 4.93 31.98
C LEU A 7 -6.76 4.87 30.55
N ARG A 8 -6.07 5.52 29.62
CA ARG A 8 -6.29 5.38 28.17
C ARG A 8 -5.14 4.61 27.56
N ILE A 9 -5.44 3.48 26.94
CA ILE A 9 -4.47 2.58 26.34
C ILE A 9 -4.72 2.53 24.84
N ASN A 10 -3.71 2.93 24.06
CA ASN A 10 -3.73 2.82 22.61
C ASN A 10 -2.77 1.71 22.18
N MET A 11 -3.23 0.86 21.27
CA MET A 11 -2.51 -0.27 20.69
C MET A 11 -2.59 -0.28 19.16
N PHE A 12 -3.49 0.50 18.53
CA PHE A 12 -3.52 0.70 17.08
C PHE A 12 -2.60 1.84 16.64
N GLY A 13 -1.75 1.58 15.65
CA GLY A 13 -0.80 2.57 15.09
C GLY A 13 0.40 2.87 15.99
N GLY A 14 0.40 2.39 17.23
CA GLY A 14 1.49 2.56 18.20
C GLY A 14 1.03 2.25 19.62
N PHE A 15 1.97 1.98 20.52
CA PHE A 15 1.64 1.67 21.91
C PHE A 15 1.78 2.88 22.84
N SER A 16 0.72 3.19 23.58
CA SER A 16 0.79 4.15 24.68
C SER A 16 -0.23 3.90 25.79
N ILE A 17 0.15 4.22 27.02
CA ILE A 17 -0.71 4.28 28.20
C ILE A 17 -0.64 5.70 28.74
N THR A 18 -1.79 6.35 28.90
CA THR A 18 -1.88 7.70 29.46
C THR A 18 -2.84 7.68 30.65
N ALA A 19 -2.40 8.20 31.79
CA ALA A 19 -3.28 8.43 32.94
C ALA A 19 -3.85 9.84 32.90
N GLU A 20 -5.13 9.99 33.21
CA GLU A 20 -5.77 11.30 33.35
C GLU A 20 -5.11 12.11 34.48
N GLY A 21 -4.60 13.30 34.13
CA GLY A 21 -3.83 14.14 35.07
C GLY A 21 -2.52 13.50 35.57
N GLY A 22 -2.02 12.47 34.87
CA GLY A 22 -0.83 11.71 35.24
C GLY A 22 0.23 11.66 34.16
N GLY A 23 1.08 10.64 34.22
CA GLY A 23 2.15 10.41 33.25
C GLY A 23 1.69 9.67 31.99
N LYS A 24 2.61 9.59 31.02
CA LYS A 24 2.46 8.83 29.77
C LYS A 24 3.60 7.83 29.62
N VAL A 25 3.26 6.58 29.38
CA VAL A 25 4.18 5.53 28.94
C VAL A 25 3.93 5.30 27.45
N SER A 26 4.98 5.30 26.64
CA SER A 26 4.86 5.00 25.20
C SER A 26 6.07 4.23 24.70
N ASP A 27 5.91 3.62 23.55
CA ASP A 27 6.96 2.93 22.83
C ASP A 27 8.03 3.86 22.20
N GLU A 28 7.82 5.17 22.21
CA GLU A 28 8.76 6.20 21.71
C GLU A 28 9.84 6.54 22.73
N ASN A 29 9.45 6.63 24.01
CA ASN A 29 10.33 7.08 25.09
C ASN A 29 11.13 5.94 25.73
N ASN A 30 10.81 4.68 25.41
CA ASN A 30 11.34 3.54 26.14
C ASN A 30 12.22 2.64 25.26
N ARG A 31 13.43 2.33 25.76
CA ARG A 31 14.45 1.57 25.02
C ARG A 31 14.35 0.05 25.19
N SER A 32 13.55 -0.44 26.14
CA SER A 32 13.48 -1.87 26.45
C SER A 32 12.28 -2.56 25.80
N LYS A 33 12.51 -3.17 24.62
CA LYS A 33 11.50 -3.91 23.85
C LYS A 33 10.81 -5.02 24.66
N LYS A 34 11.59 -5.84 25.40
CA LYS A 34 11.02 -6.94 26.21
C LYS A 34 10.12 -6.45 27.36
N VAL A 35 10.41 -5.27 27.94
CA VAL A 35 9.55 -4.68 28.99
C VAL A 35 8.20 -4.25 28.41
N LEU A 36 8.22 -3.58 27.26
CA LEU A 36 6.99 -3.17 26.57
C LEU A 36 6.19 -4.38 26.10
N SER A 37 6.83 -5.37 25.46
CA SER A 37 6.20 -6.61 24.99
C SER A 37 5.50 -7.35 26.14
N LEU A 38 6.10 -7.41 27.34
CA LEU A 38 5.44 -7.96 28.53
C LEU A 38 4.17 -7.18 28.92
N ILE A 39 4.23 -5.85 28.94
CA ILE A 39 3.09 -5.00 29.31
C ILE A 39 1.98 -5.10 28.27
N GLU A 40 2.33 -5.00 26.98
CA GLU A 40 1.44 -5.15 25.83
C GLU A 40 0.72 -6.50 25.88
N TYR A 41 1.44 -7.60 26.16
CA TYR A 41 0.87 -8.92 26.30
C TYR A 41 -0.09 -9.02 27.49
N LEU A 42 0.29 -8.51 28.65
CA LEU A 42 -0.57 -8.52 29.85
C LEU A 42 -1.84 -7.70 29.66
N ILE A 43 -1.78 -6.59 28.92
CA ILE A 43 -2.95 -5.77 28.57
C ILE A 43 -3.83 -6.51 27.56
N THR A 44 -3.24 -7.07 26.50
CA THR A 44 -3.97 -7.83 25.47
C THR A 44 -4.77 -8.97 26.07
N TYR A 45 -4.19 -9.65 27.08
CA TYR A 45 -4.82 -10.76 27.78
C TYR A 45 -5.24 -10.39 29.20
N ARG A 46 -5.65 -9.14 29.46
CA ARG A 46 -5.94 -8.63 30.82
C ARG A 46 -7.00 -9.40 31.59
N THR A 47 -7.90 -10.10 30.90
CA THR A 47 -8.94 -10.95 31.50
C THR A 47 -8.44 -12.35 31.88
N LYS A 48 -7.20 -12.71 31.53
CA LYS A 48 -6.58 -14.00 31.82
C LYS A 48 -5.46 -13.86 32.85
N LYS A 49 -5.30 -14.89 33.68
CA LYS A 49 -4.13 -15.03 34.56
C LYS A 49 -3.04 -15.79 33.79
N ILE A 50 -1.89 -15.15 33.57
CA ILE A 50 -0.79 -15.74 32.80
C ILE A 50 0.20 -16.40 33.75
N THR A 51 0.58 -17.64 33.50
CA THR A 51 1.56 -18.36 34.34
C THR A 51 2.98 -17.83 34.14
N GLN A 52 3.82 -17.98 35.16
CA GLN A 52 5.26 -17.68 35.05
C GLN A 52 5.93 -18.41 33.89
N SER A 53 5.64 -19.70 33.71
CA SER A 53 6.18 -20.48 32.58
C SER A 53 5.74 -19.91 31.24
N GLY A 54 4.46 -19.56 31.09
CA GLY A 54 3.94 -19.00 29.84
C GLY A 54 4.57 -17.66 29.47
N LEU A 55 4.90 -16.81 30.45
CA LEU A 55 5.65 -15.57 30.19
C LEU A 55 7.11 -15.82 29.80
N ILE A 56 7.75 -16.83 30.38
CA ILE A 56 9.13 -17.21 30.03
C ILE A 56 9.17 -17.69 28.58
N ASP A 57 8.30 -18.63 28.22
CA ASP A 57 8.21 -19.20 26.88
C ASP A 57 7.90 -18.12 25.82
N LEU A 58 7.05 -17.15 26.18
CA LEU A 58 6.70 -16.01 25.31
C LEU A 58 7.90 -15.10 25.04
N LEU A 59 8.60 -14.69 26.09
CA LEU A 59 9.62 -13.64 26.01
C LEU A 59 10.98 -14.19 25.55
N TRP A 60 11.21 -15.49 25.74
CA TRP A 60 12.47 -16.18 25.47
C TRP A 60 12.22 -17.58 24.88
N PRO A 61 11.60 -17.68 23.68
CA PRO A 61 11.23 -18.97 23.09
C PRO A 61 12.43 -19.84 22.68
N GLU A 62 13.59 -19.22 22.40
CA GLU A 62 14.80 -19.88 21.89
C GLU A 62 16.08 -19.46 22.65
N ASP A 63 15.95 -18.69 23.74
CA ASP A 63 17.11 -18.20 24.49
C ASP A 63 17.48 -19.21 25.61
N ASP A 64 18.71 -19.73 25.59
CA ASP A 64 19.30 -20.46 26.73
C ASP A 64 19.62 -19.45 27.84
N ILE A 65 18.70 -19.28 28.78
CA ILE A 65 18.89 -18.45 29.98
C ILE A 65 19.23 -19.36 31.15
N ASP A 66 20.34 -19.08 31.84
CA ASP A 66 20.76 -19.83 33.03
C ASP A 66 19.72 -19.80 34.17
N ASP A 67 19.08 -18.64 34.40
CA ASP A 67 17.98 -18.49 35.37
C ASP A 67 16.81 -17.66 34.77
N PRO A 68 15.87 -18.32 34.07
CA PRO A 68 14.71 -17.66 33.46
C PRO A 68 13.80 -17.00 34.48
N VAL A 69 13.69 -17.56 35.69
CA VAL A 69 12.79 -17.08 36.74
C VAL A 69 13.29 -15.76 37.33
N ASN A 70 14.58 -15.66 37.64
CA ASN A 70 15.15 -14.42 38.16
C ASN A 70 15.22 -13.33 37.07
N THR A 71 15.44 -13.73 35.81
CA THR A 71 15.40 -12.82 34.66
C THR A 71 13.99 -12.23 34.48
N LEU A 72 12.94 -13.05 34.57
CA LEU A 72 11.56 -12.59 34.54
C LEU A 72 11.25 -11.65 35.73
N LYS A 73 11.68 -11.98 36.95
CA LYS A 73 11.50 -11.11 38.13
C LYS A 73 12.12 -9.72 37.91
N THR A 74 13.31 -9.68 37.33
CA THR A 74 14.01 -8.43 36.99
C THR A 74 13.26 -7.64 35.92
N LEU A 75 12.77 -8.31 34.88
CA LEU A 75 11.96 -7.68 33.83
C LEU A 75 10.64 -7.12 34.38
N LEU A 76 9.97 -7.89 35.24
CA LEU A 76 8.73 -7.49 35.91
C LEU A 76 8.95 -6.28 36.82
N HIS A 77 10.06 -6.23 37.56
CA HIS A 77 10.41 -5.05 38.36
C HIS A 77 10.54 -3.81 37.46
N ARG A 78 11.23 -3.92 36.32
CA ARG A 78 11.35 -2.82 35.36
C ARG A 78 10.01 -2.42 34.73
N ALA A 79 9.16 -3.39 34.41
CA ALA A 79 7.81 -3.14 33.90
C ALA A 79 6.96 -2.38 34.92
N ARG A 80 7.03 -2.77 36.19
CA ARG A 80 6.37 -2.08 37.30
C ARG A 80 6.88 -0.65 37.48
N SER A 81 8.20 -0.45 37.50
CA SER A 81 8.78 0.90 37.59
C SER A 81 8.41 1.79 36.39
N LEU A 82 8.18 1.20 35.22
CA LEU A 82 7.72 1.93 34.05
C LEU A 82 6.28 2.43 34.23
N VAL A 83 5.37 1.55 34.66
CA VAL A 83 3.95 1.92 34.86
C VAL A 83 3.72 2.77 36.11
N GLU A 84 4.62 2.72 37.10
CA GLU A 84 4.63 3.68 38.22
C GLU A 84 4.74 5.13 37.75
N GLY A 85 5.41 5.35 36.61
CA GLY A 85 5.49 6.67 35.97
C GLY A 85 4.14 7.25 35.56
N LEU A 86 3.06 6.46 35.52
CA LEU A 86 1.70 6.94 35.27
C LEU A 86 1.12 7.72 36.45
N GLY A 87 1.60 7.48 37.68
CA GLY A 87 1.13 8.18 38.87
C GLY A 87 -0.30 7.82 39.30
N VAL A 88 -0.71 6.57 39.06
CA VAL A 88 -2.04 6.00 39.41
C VAL A 88 -1.97 5.05 40.62
N GLY A 89 -0.78 4.60 40.99
CA GLY A 89 -0.56 3.67 42.10
C GLY A 89 0.85 3.10 42.05
N SER A 90 1.16 2.15 42.94
CA SER A 90 2.41 1.40 42.82
C SER A 90 2.36 0.45 41.63
N GLY A 91 3.51 0.07 41.07
CA GLY A 91 3.55 -0.82 39.93
C GLY A 91 3.03 -2.22 40.26
N LYS A 92 3.04 -2.58 41.56
CA LYS A 92 2.42 -3.83 42.07
C LYS A 92 0.89 -3.77 42.07
N ASP A 93 0.31 -2.59 42.16
CA ASP A 93 -1.13 -2.38 42.07
C ASP A 93 -1.61 -2.41 40.62
N ILE A 94 -0.74 -2.06 39.67
CA ILE A 94 -1.05 -2.09 38.23
C ILE A 94 -0.81 -3.48 37.64
N ILE A 95 0.31 -4.13 37.98
CA ILE A 95 0.67 -5.48 37.54
C ILE A 95 0.66 -6.43 38.73
N ILE A 96 -0.42 -7.19 38.86
CA ILE A 96 -0.70 -8.08 39.99
C ILE A 96 0.09 -9.39 39.82
N SER A 97 0.64 -9.88 40.93
CA SER A 97 1.31 -11.19 41.02
C SER A 97 0.64 -12.01 42.10
N GLN A 98 -0.03 -13.11 41.73
CA GLN A 98 -0.72 -14.00 42.67
C GLN A 98 -0.44 -15.46 42.32
N HIS A 99 0.02 -16.25 43.30
CA HIS A 99 0.22 -17.71 43.17
C HIS A 99 1.01 -18.15 41.91
N GLY A 100 2.08 -17.42 41.55
CA GLY A 100 2.88 -17.74 40.37
C GLY A 100 2.25 -17.34 39.02
N THR A 101 1.18 -16.56 39.06
CA THR A 101 0.53 -15.95 37.88
C THR A 101 0.62 -14.43 37.91
N TYR A 102 0.58 -13.83 36.74
CA TYR A 102 0.64 -12.40 36.50
C TYR A 102 -0.55 -11.95 35.66
N CYS A 103 -1.13 -10.81 36.01
CA CYS A 103 -2.20 -10.19 35.24
C CYS A 103 -2.17 -8.67 35.39
N TRP A 104 -2.79 -8.00 34.43
CA TRP A 104 -3.14 -6.59 34.57
C TRP A 104 -4.23 -6.42 35.63
N ASN A 105 -4.21 -5.31 36.38
CA ASN A 105 -5.27 -5.00 37.34
C ASN A 105 -6.50 -4.43 36.62
N ASN A 106 -7.59 -5.20 36.60
CA ASN A 106 -8.87 -4.79 36.00
C ASN A 106 -9.74 -3.93 36.93
N ASP A 107 -9.37 -3.79 38.21
CA ASP A 107 -10.05 -2.86 39.12
C ASP A 107 -9.69 -1.41 38.79
N LEU A 108 -8.60 -1.18 38.04
CA LEU A 108 -8.25 0.15 37.52
C LEU A 108 -9.12 0.48 36.29
N PRO A 109 -9.83 1.62 36.29
CA PRO A 109 -10.65 2.01 35.15
C PRO A 109 -9.73 2.27 33.94
N ALA A 110 -9.95 1.51 32.86
CA ALA A 110 -9.14 1.58 31.66
C ALA A 110 -9.98 1.45 30.38
N ILE A 111 -9.76 2.38 29.45
CA ILE A 111 -10.29 2.40 28.09
C ILE A 111 -9.18 1.91 27.16
N ILE A 112 -9.45 0.87 26.39
CA ILE A 112 -8.50 0.27 25.45
C ILE A 112 -9.11 0.34 24.05
N ASP A 113 -8.39 0.97 23.12
CA ASP A 113 -8.84 1.18 21.74
C ASP A 113 -9.24 -0.12 21.03
N THR A 114 -8.49 -1.21 21.23
CA THR A 114 -8.80 -2.54 20.66
C THR A 114 -10.13 -3.09 21.16
N GLU A 115 -10.45 -2.91 22.44
CA GLU A 115 -11.72 -3.36 23.02
C GLU A 115 -12.88 -2.45 22.60
N GLU A 116 -12.65 -1.14 22.51
CA GLU A 116 -13.66 -0.21 22.00
C GLU A 116 -13.99 -0.48 20.54
N PHE A 117 -12.98 -0.71 19.71
CA PHE A 117 -13.14 -1.13 18.33
C PHE A 117 -13.97 -2.40 18.27
N ASP A 118 -13.59 -3.45 19.00
CA ASP A 118 -14.32 -4.72 19.02
C ASP A 118 -15.78 -4.57 19.49
N ARG A 119 -16.03 -3.74 20.52
CA ARG A 119 -17.37 -3.44 21.02
C ARG A 119 -18.21 -2.80 19.92
N ILE A 120 -17.72 -1.72 19.31
CA ILE A 120 -18.42 -0.99 18.26
C ILE A 120 -18.68 -1.88 17.04
N CYS A 121 -17.70 -2.71 16.67
CA CYS A 121 -17.87 -3.68 15.57
C CYS A 121 -18.98 -4.70 15.85
N ARG A 122 -19.15 -5.13 17.10
CA ARG A 122 -20.23 -6.05 17.50
C ARG A 122 -21.59 -5.34 17.53
N GLU A 123 -21.64 -4.12 18.05
CA GLU A 123 -22.84 -3.29 18.05
C GLU A 123 -23.32 -2.99 16.61
N ALA A 124 -22.41 -2.60 15.72
CA ALA A 124 -22.71 -2.32 14.31
C ALA A 124 -23.27 -3.54 13.55
N LYS A 125 -23.02 -4.77 14.01
CA LYS A 125 -23.62 -5.97 13.40
C LYS A 125 -25.10 -6.15 13.74
N ASN A 126 -25.54 -5.59 14.86
CA ASN A 126 -26.92 -5.73 15.35
C ASN A 126 -27.81 -4.53 14.99
N GLU A 127 -27.22 -3.47 14.44
CA GLU A 127 -27.92 -2.24 14.03
C GLU A 127 -28.09 -2.19 12.51
N THR A 128 -28.94 -1.29 12.02
CA THR A 128 -29.17 -1.04 10.59
C THR A 128 -29.31 0.45 10.29
N GLY A 129 -29.25 0.83 9.01
CA GLY A 129 -29.40 2.21 8.56
C GLY A 129 -28.35 3.15 9.13
N GLU A 130 -28.75 4.39 9.41
CA GLU A 130 -27.84 5.47 9.86
C GLU A 130 -27.08 5.13 11.13
N LYS A 131 -27.73 4.49 12.10
CA LYS A 131 -27.08 4.10 13.36
C LYS A 131 -25.96 3.09 13.17
N ARG A 132 -26.12 2.16 12.21
CA ARG A 132 -25.05 1.23 11.82
C ARG A 132 -23.88 1.99 11.18
N LEU A 133 -24.17 2.94 10.31
CA LEU A 133 -23.16 3.77 9.65
C LEU A 133 -22.38 4.62 10.67
N GLU A 134 -23.05 5.28 11.60
CA GLU A 134 -22.41 6.06 12.68
C GLU A 134 -21.43 5.20 13.50
N LEU A 135 -21.85 3.98 13.86
CA LEU A 135 -20.97 3.04 14.56
C LEU A 135 -19.77 2.62 13.70
N MET A 136 -19.97 2.34 12.41
CA MET A 136 -18.88 1.98 11.51
C MET A 136 -17.88 3.13 11.36
N LEU A 137 -18.35 4.37 11.18
CA LEU A 137 -17.47 5.55 11.11
C LEU A 137 -16.70 5.76 12.40
N GLY A 138 -17.34 5.55 13.57
CA GLY A 138 -16.67 5.58 14.86
C GLY A 138 -15.57 4.51 14.98
N ALA A 139 -15.82 3.28 14.51
CA ALA A 139 -14.81 2.22 14.49
C ALA A 139 -13.62 2.56 13.57
N ILE A 140 -13.89 3.14 12.39
CA ILE A 140 -12.86 3.59 11.45
C ILE A 140 -11.98 4.66 12.09
N ASP A 141 -12.56 5.56 12.89
CA ASP A 141 -11.81 6.60 13.59
C ASP A 141 -10.95 6.07 14.74
N ILE A 142 -11.28 4.93 15.35
CA ILE A 142 -10.46 4.33 16.40
C ILE A 142 -9.22 3.65 15.81
N TYR A 143 -9.35 3.02 14.65
CA TYR A 143 -8.26 2.27 14.04
C TYR A 143 -7.24 3.20 13.36
N LYS A 144 -6.08 3.42 14.01
CA LYS A 144 -5.02 4.33 13.53
C LYS A 144 -3.89 3.65 12.75
N GLY A 145 -3.96 2.34 12.56
CA GLY A 145 -2.94 1.53 11.91
C GLY A 145 -2.78 0.18 12.59
N ASP A 146 -1.77 -0.58 12.16
CA ASP A 146 -1.52 -1.95 12.64
C ASP A 146 -1.49 -2.05 14.17
N PHE A 147 -1.89 -3.21 14.67
CA PHE A 147 -1.82 -3.52 16.10
C PHE A 147 -0.36 -3.71 16.51
N LEU A 148 0.11 -2.86 17.43
CA LEU A 148 1.48 -2.87 17.99
C LEU A 148 2.57 -2.98 16.90
N PRO A 149 2.74 -1.98 16.01
CA PRO A 149 3.63 -2.08 14.86
C PRO A 149 5.11 -2.32 15.25
N LYS A 150 5.55 -1.85 16.42
CA LYS A 150 6.91 -2.11 16.94
C LYS A 150 7.11 -3.52 17.47
N ALA A 151 6.02 -4.23 17.78
CA ALA A 151 6.00 -5.63 18.18
C ALA A 151 5.56 -6.57 17.03
N ALA A 152 5.50 -6.08 15.78
CA ALA A 152 5.06 -6.87 14.63
C ALA A 152 5.89 -8.14 14.35
N SER A 153 7.11 -8.24 14.90
CA SER A 153 7.94 -9.45 14.82
C SER A 153 7.56 -10.54 15.83
N GLU A 154 6.76 -10.21 16.85
CA GLU A 154 6.36 -11.14 17.90
C GLU A 154 5.30 -12.11 17.36
N ALA A 155 5.52 -13.42 17.54
CA ALA A 155 4.67 -14.45 16.95
C ALA A 155 3.19 -14.37 17.38
N TRP A 156 2.93 -13.88 18.60
CA TRP A 156 1.58 -13.73 19.15
C TRP A 156 0.83 -12.50 18.58
N VAL A 157 1.56 -11.46 18.11
CA VAL A 157 0.99 -10.22 17.57
C VAL A 157 0.46 -10.45 16.16
N VAL A 158 1.18 -11.22 15.34
CA VAL A 158 0.86 -11.48 13.92
C VAL A 158 -0.61 -11.89 13.68
N PRO A 159 -1.17 -12.93 14.33
CA PRO A 159 -2.55 -13.34 14.11
C PRO A 159 -3.57 -12.29 14.59
N ILE A 160 -3.26 -11.55 15.67
CA ILE A 160 -4.13 -10.52 16.22
C ILE A 160 -4.18 -9.31 15.30
N SER A 161 -3.02 -8.82 14.87
CA SER A 161 -2.92 -7.70 13.92
C SER A 161 -3.62 -8.02 12.60
N THR A 162 -3.40 -9.21 12.07
CA THR A 162 -4.08 -9.68 10.84
C THR A 162 -5.59 -9.72 11.01
N GLY A 163 -6.07 -10.18 12.18
CA GLY A 163 -7.50 -10.21 12.51
C GLY A 163 -8.12 -8.82 12.54
N PHE A 164 -7.49 -7.88 13.26
CA PHE A 164 -7.97 -6.50 13.35
C PHE A 164 -7.92 -5.79 11.99
N HIS A 165 -6.84 -5.94 11.20
CA HIS A 165 -6.74 -5.36 9.87
C HIS A 165 -7.84 -5.87 8.94
N SER A 166 -8.08 -7.19 8.95
CA SER A 166 -9.15 -7.79 8.14
C SER A 166 -10.54 -7.30 8.55
N GLN A 167 -10.76 -7.07 9.84
CA GLN A 167 -12.03 -6.54 10.37
C GLN A 167 -12.20 -5.06 10.04
N TYR A 168 -11.13 -4.28 10.13
CA TYR A 168 -11.08 -2.88 9.73
C TYR A 168 -11.47 -2.70 8.26
N LEU A 169 -10.81 -3.41 7.33
CA LEU A 169 -11.13 -3.32 5.90
C LEU A 169 -12.59 -3.69 5.61
N LYS A 170 -13.13 -4.73 6.26
CA LYS A 170 -14.54 -5.11 6.11
C LYS A 170 -15.50 -3.99 6.53
N ILE A 171 -15.17 -3.25 7.59
CA ILE A 171 -15.99 -2.14 8.08
C ILE A 171 -15.87 -0.94 7.16
N VAL A 172 -14.66 -0.63 6.68
CA VAL A 172 -14.43 0.45 5.71
C VAL A 172 -15.26 0.19 4.45
N HIS A 173 -15.16 -0.99 3.84
CA HIS A 173 -15.92 -1.32 2.63
C HIS A 173 -17.43 -1.26 2.86
N ALA A 174 -17.93 -1.78 3.99
CA ALA A 174 -19.35 -1.70 4.32
C ALA A 174 -19.84 -0.27 4.58
N ALA A 175 -19.01 0.58 5.19
CA ALA A 175 -19.33 1.99 5.41
C ALA A 175 -19.36 2.76 4.09
N VAL A 176 -18.38 2.52 3.20
CA VAL A 176 -18.34 3.11 1.86
C VAL A 176 -19.57 2.72 1.05
N GLU A 177 -19.98 1.44 1.07
CA GLU A 177 -21.19 0.96 0.41
C GLU A 177 -22.45 1.69 0.93
N ALA A 178 -22.61 1.80 2.25
CA ALA A 178 -23.75 2.51 2.85
C ALA A 178 -23.76 4.03 2.56
N LEU A 179 -22.57 4.65 2.48
CA LEU A 179 -22.45 6.06 2.09
C LEU A 179 -22.76 6.27 0.60
N ASP A 180 -22.40 5.32 -0.26
CA ASP A 180 -22.68 5.37 -1.69
C ASP A 180 -24.19 5.25 -1.96
N GLU A 181 -24.87 4.33 -1.27
CA GLU A 181 -26.34 4.20 -1.31
C GLU A 181 -27.08 5.48 -0.90
N THR A 182 -26.48 6.29 -0.04
CA THR A 182 -27.04 7.57 0.44
C THR A 182 -26.50 8.80 -0.29
N GLY A 183 -25.59 8.63 -1.25
CA GLY A 183 -25.01 9.71 -2.04
C GLY A 183 -24.08 10.66 -1.25
N ARG A 184 -23.52 10.22 -0.12
CA ARG A 184 -22.67 11.03 0.78
C ARG A 184 -21.20 11.03 0.31
N LEU A 185 -20.97 11.58 -0.88
CA LEU A 185 -19.68 11.49 -1.59
C LEU A 185 -18.48 12.06 -0.80
N ASP A 186 -18.65 13.20 -0.13
CA ASP A 186 -17.58 13.83 0.64
C ASP A 186 -17.09 12.95 1.80
N GLU A 187 -17.99 12.19 2.41
CA GLU A 187 -17.65 11.27 3.49
C GLU A 187 -16.96 10.02 2.97
N ILE A 188 -17.36 9.51 1.79
CA ILE A 188 -16.62 8.43 1.11
C ILE A 188 -15.18 8.85 0.88
N ILE A 189 -14.97 10.06 0.35
CA ILE A 189 -13.63 10.62 0.12
C ILE A 189 -12.84 10.64 1.42
N GLY A 190 -13.42 11.14 2.52
CA GLY A 190 -12.77 11.19 3.82
C GLY A 190 -12.43 9.82 4.40
N VAL A 191 -13.33 8.84 4.28
CA VAL A 191 -13.12 7.46 4.73
C VAL A 191 -12.04 6.78 3.91
N CYS A 192 -12.12 6.85 2.57
CA CYS A 192 -11.13 6.26 1.67
C CYS A 192 -9.74 6.87 1.87
N GLN A 193 -9.62 8.18 2.09
CA GLN A 193 -8.33 8.82 2.39
C GLN A 193 -7.67 8.24 3.65
N LYS A 194 -8.44 8.09 4.75
CA LYS A 194 -7.93 7.50 5.99
C LYS A 194 -7.52 6.04 5.78
N ALA A 195 -8.35 5.27 5.08
CA ALA A 195 -8.11 3.85 4.86
C ALA A 195 -6.95 3.57 3.90
N ILE A 196 -6.79 4.36 2.83
CA ILE A 196 -5.65 4.26 1.90
C ILE A 196 -4.32 4.61 2.60
N ALA A 197 -4.34 5.49 3.60
CA ALA A 197 -3.14 5.78 4.39
C ALA A 197 -2.67 4.58 5.23
N ILE A 198 -3.59 3.67 5.57
CA ILE A 198 -3.34 2.44 6.32
C ILE A 198 -3.02 1.28 5.38
N ASP A 199 -3.85 1.06 4.36
CA ASP A 199 -3.67 0.05 3.33
C ASP A 199 -3.67 0.66 1.92
N PRO A 200 -2.49 1.09 1.42
CA PRO A 200 -2.36 1.65 0.08
C PRO A 200 -2.54 0.65 -1.06
N TYR A 201 -2.74 -0.63 -0.76
CA TYR A 201 -2.78 -1.69 -1.78
C TYR A 201 -4.17 -2.29 -1.97
N ASP A 202 -5.17 -1.82 -1.23
CA ASP A 202 -6.57 -2.18 -1.47
C ASP A 202 -7.11 -1.38 -2.66
N GLU A 203 -7.18 -2.05 -3.81
CA GLU A 203 -7.67 -1.46 -5.06
C GLU A 203 -9.15 -1.04 -4.99
N GLY A 204 -9.96 -1.67 -4.14
CA GLY A 204 -11.36 -1.33 -3.94
C GLY A 204 -11.54 0.04 -3.27
N LEU A 205 -10.66 0.38 -2.33
CA LEU A 205 -10.63 1.72 -1.72
C LEU A 205 -10.28 2.79 -2.76
N HIS A 206 -9.30 2.51 -3.62
CA HIS A 206 -8.92 3.40 -4.71
C HIS A 206 -10.04 3.60 -5.73
N HIS A 207 -10.74 2.52 -6.09
CA HIS A 207 -11.91 2.59 -6.97
C HIS A 207 -12.99 3.50 -6.37
N SER A 208 -13.36 3.27 -5.10
CA SER A 208 -14.40 4.05 -4.42
C SER A 208 -14.03 5.53 -4.30
N MET A 209 -12.77 5.83 -4.01
CA MET A 209 -12.23 7.20 -3.99
C MET A 209 -12.37 7.90 -5.34
N ILE A 210 -11.98 7.25 -6.44
CA ILE A 210 -12.06 7.83 -7.79
C ILE A 210 -13.51 8.01 -8.20
N SER A 211 -14.38 7.05 -7.87
CA SER A 211 -15.82 7.12 -8.14
C SER A 211 -16.44 8.32 -7.43
N ALA A 212 -16.19 8.46 -6.13
CA ALA A 212 -16.72 9.56 -5.33
C ALA A 212 -16.19 10.93 -5.80
N LEU A 213 -14.90 11.04 -6.11
CA LEU A 213 -14.31 12.27 -6.68
C LEU A 213 -14.94 12.63 -8.03
N SER A 214 -15.19 11.64 -8.89
CA SER A 214 -15.86 11.84 -10.18
C SER A 214 -17.31 12.30 -9.99
N GLY A 215 -18.05 11.65 -9.10
CA GLY A 215 -19.43 12.02 -8.75
C GLY A 215 -19.55 13.42 -8.13
N ALA A 216 -18.55 13.84 -7.36
CA ALA A 216 -18.46 15.19 -6.79
C ALA A 216 -18.03 16.27 -7.81
N GLY A 217 -17.81 15.90 -9.07
CA GLY A 217 -17.34 16.81 -10.12
C GLY A 217 -15.85 17.17 -10.03
N MET A 218 -15.09 16.59 -9.09
CA MET A 218 -13.65 16.79 -8.90
C MET A 218 -12.82 15.94 -9.88
N ARG A 219 -13.16 16.07 -11.16
CA ARG A 219 -12.64 15.24 -12.25
C ARG A 219 -11.12 15.18 -12.33
N GLN A 220 -10.46 16.34 -12.29
CA GLN A 220 -9.00 16.41 -12.44
C GLN A 220 -8.30 15.66 -11.30
N THR A 221 -8.84 15.77 -10.09
CA THR A 221 -8.37 15.04 -8.91
C THR A 221 -8.59 13.54 -9.06
N ALA A 222 -9.74 13.11 -9.60
CA ALA A 222 -10.02 11.71 -9.88
C ALA A 222 -9.00 11.10 -10.86
N LEU A 223 -8.67 11.81 -11.95
CA LEU A 223 -7.65 11.38 -12.92
C LEU A 223 -6.24 11.34 -12.32
N GLN A 224 -5.87 12.35 -11.51
CA GLN A 224 -4.59 12.36 -10.82
C GLN A 224 -4.45 11.15 -9.88
N HIS A 225 -5.53 10.82 -9.14
CA HIS A 225 -5.54 9.65 -8.27
C HIS A 225 -5.45 8.34 -9.05
N TYR A 226 -6.13 8.23 -10.20
CA TYR A 226 -5.97 7.08 -11.10
C TYR A 226 -4.50 6.87 -11.50
N TYR A 227 -3.82 7.91 -11.99
CA TYR A 227 -2.41 7.80 -12.38
C TYR A 227 -1.50 7.44 -11.21
N TYR A 228 -1.77 7.98 -10.02
CA TYR A 228 -1.06 7.61 -8.80
C TYR A 228 -1.18 6.11 -8.51
N VAL A 229 -2.39 5.55 -8.60
CA VAL A 229 -2.64 4.12 -8.34
C VAL A 229 -1.99 3.24 -9.40
N THR A 230 -2.10 3.61 -10.68
CA THR A 230 -1.43 2.90 -11.78
C THR A 230 0.08 2.82 -11.56
N ASP A 231 0.71 3.93 -11.18
CA ASP A 231 2.15 3.96 -10.88
C ASP A 231 2.51 3.11 -9.65
N LEU A 232 1.70 3.18 -8.59
CA LEU A 232 1.89 2.41 -7.36
C LEU A 232 1.89 0.90 -7.63
N PHE A 233 0.87 0.40 -8.34
CA PHE A 233 0.74 -1.04 -8.65
C PHE A 233 1.80 -1.52 -9.64
N MET A 234 2.15 -0.70 -10.63
CA MET A 234 3.24 -1.00 -11.55
C MET A 234 4.60 -1.08 -10.86
N THR A 235 4.91 -0.11 -10.02
CA THR A 235 6.20 -0.05 -9.32
C THR A 235 6.33 -1.15 -8.27
N ARG A 236 5.24 -1.45 -7.55
CA ARG A 236 5.25 -2.41 -6.45
C ARG A 236 5.09 -3.86 -6.90
N PHE A 237 4.18 -4.12 -7.83
CA PHE A 237 3.76 -5.47 -8.23
C PHE A 237 4.01 -5.78 -9.71
N GLY A 238 4.25 -4.76 -10.55
CA GLY A 238 4.48 -4.95 -11.98
C GLY A 238 3.23 -5.36 -12.76
N VAL A 239 2.06 -4.99 -12.24
CA VAL A 239 0.75 -5.29 -12.82
C VAL A 239 0.03 -3.99 -13.19
N ASN A 240 -0.81 -4.05 -14.23
CA ASN A 240 -1.76 -2.98 -14.52
C ASN A 240 -2.90 -3.00 -13.50
N PRO A 241 -3.59 -1.86 -13.31
CA PRO A 241 -4.85 -1.82 -12.58
C PRO A 241 -5.89 -2.78 -13.14
N SER A 242 -6.87 -3.09 -12.30
CA SER A 242 -7.99 -3.95 -12.63
C SER A 242 -8.84 -3.42 -13.80
N PRO A 243 -9.60 -4.31 -14.47
CA PRO A 243 -10.58 -3.91 -15.48
C PRO A 243 -11.58 -2.88 -14.95
N GLU A 244 -11.98 -2.98 -13.69
CA GLU A 244 -12.91 -2.08 -13.01
C GLU A 244 -12.33 -0.66 -12.90
N LEU A 245 -11.09 -0.52 -12.42
CA LEU A 245 -10.42 0.78 -12.34
C LEU A 245 -10.21 1.40 -13.73
N THR A 246 -9.89 0.55 -14.71
CA THR A 246 -9.71 0.99 -16.11
C THR A 246 -11.03 1.42 -16.75
N ALA A 247 -12.16 0.78 -16.40
CA ALA A 247 -13.48 1.18 -16.86
C ALA A 247 -13.85 2.55 -16.31
N LEU A 248 -13.60 2.79 -15.02
CA LEU A 248 -13.85 4.07 -14.37
C LEU A 248 -13.06 5.22 -15.02
N TYR A 249 -11.78 5.01 -15.35
CA TYR A 249 -11.00 5.96 -16.13
C TYR A 249 -11.69 6.30 -17.47
N LYS A 250 -12.16 5.29 -18.21
CA LYS A 250 -12.83 5.51 -19.51
C LYS A 250 -14.14 6.29 -19.35
N GLU A 251 -14.90 6.05 -18.30
CA GLU A 251 -16.13 6.79 -18.01
C GLU A 251 -15.85 8.25 -17.70
N ILE A 252 -14.85 8.49 -16.85
CA ILE A 252 -14.34 9.83 -16.59
C ILE A 252 -13.98 10.46 -17.94
N VAL A 253 -13.05 9.92 -18.72
CA VAL A 253 -12.66 10.48 -20.03
C VAL A 253 -13.85 10.78 -20.95
N LYS A 254 -14.80 9.85 -21.10
CA LYS A 254 -16.00 10.03 -21.94
C LYS A 254 -16.87 11.23 -21.56
N THR A 255 -17.11 11.46 -20.27
CA THR A 255 -17.96 12.56 -19.80
C THR A 255 -17.39 13.94 -20.15
N SER A 256 -16.07 14.07 -20.33
CA SER A 256 -15.45 15.34 -20.78
C SER A 256 -15.72 15.67 -22.23
N ASN A 257 -15.94 14.64 -23.07
CA ASN A 257 -16.09 14.80 -24.51
C ASN A 257 -17.55 15.09 -24.90
N ALA A 258 -18.46 15.14 -23.92
CA ALA A 258 -19.89 15.33 -24.12
C ALA A 258 -20.33 16.81 -24.15
N SER A 259 -19.51 17.78 -23.70
CA SER A 259 -19.82 19.21 -23.83
C SER A 259 -19.32 19.75 -25.17
N GLU A 260 -20.26 19.98 -26.09
CA GLU A 260 -20.13 20.72 -27.36
C GLU A 260 -18.81 20.54 -28.13
N MET A 261 -18.85 19.59 -29.06
CA MET A 261 -17.78 19.26 -30.00
C MET A 261 -17.52 20.40 -31.01
N ASP A 262 -16.75 21.40 -30.60
CA ASP A 262 -15.90 22.13 -31.52
C ASP A 262 -14.71 21.23 -31.89
N LEU A 263 -14.57 20.91 -33.19
CA LEU A 263 -13.41 20.19 -33.73
C LEU A 263 -12.08 20.85 -33.34
N SER A 264 -12.08 22.16 -33.08
CA SER A 264 -10.93 22.89 -32.58
C SER A 264 -10.56 22.49 -31.13
N LEU A 265 -11.57 22.33 -30.25
CA LEU A 265 -11.40 21.86 -28.87
C LEU A 265 -11.01 20.39 -28.83
N ILE A 266 -11.62 19.54 -29.66
CA ILE A 266 -11.23 18.13 -29.79
C ILE A 266 -9.79 18.02 -30.30
N ARG A 267 -9.40 18.82 -31.30
CA ARG A 267 -8.03 18.80 -31.81
C ARG A 267 -7.04 19.30 -30.75
N SER A 268 -7.43 20.27 -29.94
CA SER A 268 -6.63 20.73 -28.80
C SER A 268 -6.46 19.63 -27.75
N ASP A 269 -7.52 18.89 -27.43
CA ASP A 269 -7.49 17.78 -26.46
C ASP A 269 -6.68 16.58 -26.98
N LEU A 270 -6.85 16.23 -28.25
CA LEU A 270 -6.08 15.16 -28.92
C LEU A 270 -4.62 15.54 -29.21
N SER A 271 -4.26 16.83 -29.14
CA SER A 271 -2.90 17.27 -29.42
C SER A 271 -1.96 16.95 -28.26
N GLU A 272 -0.73 16.53 -28.59
CA GLU A 272 0.31 16.35 -27.58
C GLU A 272 0.52 17.67 -26.81
N SER A 273 0.44 17.61 -25.47
CA SER A 273 0.85 18.73 -24.64
C SER A 273 2.32 19.06 -24.92
N GLU A 274 2.63 20.33 -25.16
CA GLU A 274 3.81 20.86 -25.88
C GLU A 274 5.22 20.50 -25.33
N LYS A 275 5.34 19.58 -24.37
CA LYS A 275 6.59 19.29 -23.64
C LYS A 275 7.14 17.86 -23.79
N GLN A 276 6.49 16.94 -24.51
CA GLN A 276 7.09 15.61 -24.71
C GLN A 276 8.13 15.63 -25.83
N THR A 277 9.41 15.67 -25.44
CA THR A 277 10.53 15.43 -26.33
C THR A 277 10.91 13.94 -26.30
N GLY A 278 10.77 13.22 -27.42
CA GLY A 278 11.17 11.82 -27.54
C GLY A 278 10.03 10.93 -28.04
N ALA A 279 10.17 9.62 -27.88
CA ALA A 279 9.17 8.62 -28.29
C ALA A 279 7.88 8.65 -27.47
N PHE A 280 6.81 8.11 -28.03
CA PHE A 280 5.55 8.00 -27.29
C PHE A 280 5.61 6.83 -26.29
N PHE A 281 5.57 7.14 -25.00
CA PHE A 281 5.48 6.15 -23.93
C PHE A 281 4.03 5.94 -23.51
N CYS A 282 3.56 4.68 -23.47
CA CYS A 282 2.19 4.37 -23.07
C CYS A 282 2.09 3.09 -22.24
N GLU A 283 0.92 2.85 -21.67
CA GLU A 283 0.60 1.56 -21.02
C GLU A 283 0.43 0.45 -22.05
N TYR A 284 0.50 -0.81 -21.58
CA TYR A 284 0.42 -1.98 -22.45
C TYR A 284 -0.94 -2.10 -23.17
N GLU A 285 -2.04 -1.70 -22.55
CA GLU A 285 -3.36 -1.72 -23.19
C GLU A 285 -3.42 -0.76 -24.38
N PHE A 286 -2.94 0.47 -24.24
CA PHE A 286 -2.84 1.42 -25.35
C PHE A 286 -1.86 0.94 -26.43
N PHE A 287 -0.76 0.30 -26.03
CA PHE A 287 0.19 -0.28 -26.98
C PHE A 287 -0.48 -1.34 -27.87
N LYS A 288 -1.37 -2.18 -27.32
CA LYS A 288 -2.15 -3.16 -28.11
C LYS A 288 -3.06 -2.48 -29.12
N ASP A 289 -3.69 -1.37 -28.76
CA ASP A 289 -4.57 -0.63 -29.67
C ASP A 289 -3.78 0.04 -30.81
N ILE A 290 -2.62 0.63 -30.50
CA ILE A 290 -1.69 1.14 -31.51
C ILE A 290 -1.21 0.01 -32.42
N TYR A 291 -0.87 -1.16 -31.86
CA TYR A 291 -0.44 -2.32 -32.65
C TYR A 291 -1.51 -2.75 -33.64
N ARG A 292 -2.76 -2.89 -33.18
CA ARG A 292 -3.90 -3.27 -34.03
C ARG A 292 -4.13 -2.24 -35.14
N LEU A 293 -3.98 -0.95 -34.84
CA LEU A 293 -4.08 0.11 -35.83
C LEU A 293 -2.98 0.01 -36.89
N GLN A 294 -1.72 -0.18 -36.46
CA GLN A 294 -0.58 -0.33 -37.37
C GLN A 294 -0.66 -1.60 -38.21
N ALA A 295 -1.07 -2.74 -37.64
CA ALA A 295 -1.29 -3.99 -38.38
C ALA A 295 -2.36 -3.84 -39.48
N ARG A 296 -3.42 -3.07 -39.22
CA ARG A 296 -4.45 -2.72 -40.22
C ARG A 296 -3.96 -1.71 -41.26
N ALA A 297 -3.04 -0.82 -40.89
CA ALA A 297 -2.47 0.19 -41.78
C ALA A 297 -1.36 -0.37 -42.69
N ALA A 298 -0.61 -1.37 -42.21
CA ALA A 298 0.48 -2.03 -42.94
C ALA A 298 0.00 -2.61 -44.28
N ASN A 299 -1.22 -3.17 -44.34
CA ASN A 299 -1.79 -3.73 -45.56
C ASN A 299 -2.05 -2.67 -46.65
N ARG A 300 -2.35 -1.42 -46.26
CA ARG A 300 -2.69 -0.33 -47.20
C ARG A 300 -1.49 0.50 -47.63
N SER A 301 -0.52 0.66 -46.73
CA SER A 301 0.59 1.59 -46.90
C SER A 301 1.87 0.91 -47.42
N GLY A 302 1.96 -0.43 -47.34
CA GLY A 302 3.19 -1.17 -47.66
C GLY A 302 4.36 -0.89 -46.71
N HIS A 303 4.15 -0.11 -45.65
CA HIS A 303 5.19 0.23 -44.68
C HIS A 303 5.35 -0.92 -43.68
N VAL A 304 6.59 -1.38 -43.52
CA VAL A 304 6.93 -2.40 -42.53
C VAL A 304 7.08 -1.74 -41.16
N VAL A 305 6.32 -2.22 -40.20
CA VAL A 305 6.44 -1.87 -38.77
C VAL A 305 7.11 -3.05 -38.08
N HIS A 306 8.05 -2.79 -37.18
CA HIS A 306 8.65 -3.83 -36.35
C HIS A 306 8.24 -3.67 -34.88
N ILE A 307 7.97 -4.78 -34.23
CA ILE A 307 7.94 -4.86 -32.77
C ILE A 307 9.27 -5.41 -32.29
N SER A 308 9.80 -4.82 -31.23
CA SER A 308 10.98 -5.31 -30.53
C SER A 308 10.71 -5.52 -29.05
N LEU A 309 11.23 -6.59 -28.49
CA LEU A 309 11.20 -6.87 -27.07
C LEU A 309 12.61 -6.70 -26.52
N LEU A 310 12.76 -5.87 -25.49
CA LEU A 310 14.02 -5.66 -24.78
C LEU A 310 13.90 -6.20 -23.36
N THR A 311 14.79 -7.13 -22.99
CA THR A 311 14.80 -7.84 -21.71
C THR A 311 16.08 -7.57 -20.94
N VAL A 312 15.94 -7.13 -19.69
CA VAL A 312 17.05 -6.84 -18.79
C VAL A 312 17.36 -8.04 -17.89
N MET A 313 18.63 -8.40 -17.83
CA MET A 313 19.17 -9.51 -17.05
C MET A 313 20.48 -9.10 -16.36
N ASP A 314 20.95 -9.88 -15.39
CA ASP A 314 22.32 -9.77 -14.89
C ASP A 314 23.35 -10.29 -15.90
N ALA A 315 24.64 -10.14 -15.61
CA ALA A 315 25.74 -10.58 -16.47
C ALA A 315 25.73 -12.10 -16.77
N ASN A 316 25.05 -12.90 -15.93
CA ASN A 316 24.93 -14.34 -16.07
C ASN A 316 23.60 -14.77 -16.72
N GLY A 317 22.78 -13.82 -17.17
CA GLY A 317 21.47 -14.08 -17.78
C GLY A 317 20.35 -14.41 -16.79
N LYS A 318 20.52 -14.15 -15.49
CA LYS A 318 19.49 -14.32 -14.45
C LYS A 318 18.76 -13.00 -14.15
N LYS A 319 17.66 -13.09 -13.42
CA LYS A 319 16.89 -11.92 -12.94
C LYS A 319 17.71 -11.12 -11.92
N LEU A 320 17.64 -9.80 -12.00
CA LEU A 320 18.27 -8.89 -11.04
C LEU A 320 17.50 -8.87 -9.71
N PRO A 321 18.16 -8.64 -8.57
CA PRO A 321 17.49 -8.35 -7.30
C PRO A 321 16.57 -7.12 -7.42
N GLN A 322 15.38 -7.17 -6.80
CA GLN A 322 14.30 -6.18 -7.00
C GLN A 322 14.75 -4.71 -6.89
N LYS A 323 15.52 -4.36 -5.84
CA LYS A 323 16.03 -2.99 -5.65
C LYS A 323 16.90 -2.51 -6.81
N LYS A 324 17.78 -3.39 -7.32
CA LYS A 324 18.65 -3.08 -8.46
C LYS A 324 17.86 -3.05 -9.75
N LEU A 325 16.84 -3.91 -9.89
CA LEU A 325 15.98 -3.96 -11.07
C LEU A 325 15.18 -2.66 -11.25
N ASN A 326 14.52 -2.17 -10.20
CA ASN A 326 13.71 -0.94 -10.28
C ASN A 326 14.59 0.24 -10.75
N LEU A 327 15.73 0.46 -10.09
CA LEU A 327 16.69 1.50 -10.49
C LEU A 327 17.18 1.33 -11.93
N THR A 328 17.40 0.08 -12.38
CA THR A 328 17.83 -0.21 -13.76
C THR A 328 16.76 0.16 -14.76
N MET A 329 15.50 -0.18 -14.46
CA MET A 329 14.37 0.05 -15.36
C MET A 329 14.04 1.53 -15.48
N ASP A 330 14.12 2.31 -14.39
CA ASP A 330 13.92 3.77 -14.44
C ASP A 330 15.01 4.46 -15.27
N ARG A 331 16.26 4.01 -15.13
CA ARG A 331 17.37 4.51 -15.95
C ARG A 331 17.21 4.12 -17.42
N LEU A 332 16.76 2.90 -17.68
CA LEU A 332 16.54 2.38 -19.01
C LEU A 332 15.39 3.10 -19.71
N TYR A 333 14.33 3.43 -18.99
CA TYR A 333 13.24 4.29 -19.49
C TYR A 333 13.79 5.57 -20.10
N ASN A 334 14.62 6.31 -19.34
CA ASN A 334 15.22 7.56 -19.80
C ASN A 334 16.09 7.37 -21.04
N VAL A 335 16.87 6.27 -21.09
CA VAL A 335 17.73 5.96 -22.24
C VAL A 335 16.89 5.61 -23.47
N ILE A 336 15.83 4.81 -23.33
CA ILE A 336 14.92 4.47 -24.44
C ILE A 336 14.25 5.74 -24.95
N MET A 337 13.69 6.54 -24.05
CA MET A 337 13.00 7.80 -24.36
C MET A 337 13.88 8.75 -25.19
N ALA A 338 15.16 8.88 -24.83
CA ALA A 338 16.14 9.71 -25.55
C ALA A 338 16.71 9.05 -26.82
N SER A 339 16.68 7.72 -26.91
CA SER A 339 17.26 6.98 -28.03
C SER A 339 16.28 6.73 -29.18
N LEU A 340 14.98 6.85 -28.93
CA LEU A 340 13.93 6.63 -29.92
C LEU A 340 13.47 7.95 -30.57
N ARG A 341 12.92 7.84 -31.77
CA ARG A 341 12.36 8.97 -32.52
C ARG A 341 10.96 9.30 -32.00
N ARG A 342 10.49 10.52 -32.28
CA ARG A 342 9.14 10.97 -31.89
C ARG A 342 8.00 10.11 -32.44
N GLY A 343 8.20 9.47 -33.58
CA GLY A 343 7.23 8.54 -34.16
C GLY A 343 7.28 7.11 -33.62
N ASP A 344 8.29 6.77 -32.80
CA ASP A 344 8.39 5.44 -32.20
C ASP A 344 7.53 5.37 -30.94
N VAL A 345 7.05 4.16 -30.61
CA VAL A 345 6.23 3.91 -29.42
C VAL A 345 6.91 2.87 -28.54
N PHE A 346 6.86 3.02 -27.23
CA PHE A 346 7.31 1.98 -26.31
C PHE A 346 6.45 1.88 -25.05
N CYS A 347 6.38 0.70 -24.46
CA CYS A 347 5.65 0.45 -23.22
C CYS A 347 6.40 -0.54 -22.33
N ARG A 348 6.13 -0.51 -21.03
CA ARG A 348 6.63 -1.54 -20.11
C ARG A 348 5.77 -2.79 -20.23
N TYR A 349 6.40 -3.92 -20.58
CA TYR A 349 5.70 -5.20 -20.76
C TYR A 349 5.75 -6.08 -19.49
N SER A 350 6.86 -6.02 -18.75
CA SER A 350 7.01 -6.69 -17.47
C SER A 350 8.01 -5.96 -16.57
N VAL A 351 8.22 -6.47 -15.36
CA VAL A 351 9.21 -5.92 -14.42
C VAL A 351 10.63 -5.86 -15.00
N THR A 352 10.95 -6.69 -15.99
CA THR A 352 12.27 -6.77 -16.66
C THR A 352 12.25 -6.38 -18.13
N GLN A 353 11.11 -5.98 -18.70
CA GLN A 353 10.94 -5.88 -20.16
C GLN A 353 10.25 -4.62 -20.63
N TYR A 354 10.75 -4.09 -21.76
CA TYR A 354 10.10 -3.07 -22.57
C TYR A 354 9.74 -3.65 -23.95
N LEU A 355 8.55 -3.29 -24.43
CA LEU A 355 8.16 -3.47 -25.83
C LEU A 355 8.34 -2.15 -26.56
N LEU A 356 8.86 -2.22 -27.78
CA LEU A 356 9.07 -1.11 -28.68
C LEU A 356 8.36 -1.40 -29.99
N MET A 357 7.75 -0.37 -30.58
CA MET A 357 7.18 -0.39 -31.91
C MET A 357 7.89 0.67 -32.74
N LEU A 358 8.49 0.24 -33.85
CA LEU A 358 9.33 1.05 -34.72
C LEU A 358 8.68 1.14 -36.10
N PRO A 359 7.90 2.19 -36.38
CA PRO A 359 7.28 2.39 -37.69
C PRO A 359 8.33 2.67 -38.76
N ALA A 360 8.08 2.16 -39.97
CA ALA A 360 8.97 2.35 -41.14
C ALA A 360 10.43 1.91 -40.90
N ALA A 361 10.63 0.90 -40.03
CA ALA A 361 11.93 0.30 -39.79
C ALA A 361 12.04 -1.06 -40.50
N SER A 362 13.18 -1.32 -41.14
CA SER A 362 13.57 -2.67 -41.54
C SER A 362 14.06 -3.48 -40.34
N TYR A 363 14.27 -4.78 -40.51
CA TYR A 363 14.88 -5.63 -39.48
C TYR A 363 16.28 -5.12 -39.08
N GLU A 364 17.08 -4.71 -40.05
CA GLU A 364 18.41 -4.11 -39.81
C GLU A 364 18.32 -2.80 -39.04
N ASN A 365 17.41 -1.90 -39.44
CA ASN A 365 17.19 -0.63 -38.75
C ASN A 365 16.73 -0.87 -37.29
N SER A 366 15.86 -1.85 -37.08
CA SER A 366 15.38 -2.23 -35.75
C SER A 366 16.52 -2.71 -34.86
N ASN A 367 17.39 -3.58 -35.39
CA ASN A 367 18.60 -4.02 -34.69
C ASN A 367 19.57 -2.87 -34.40
N MET A 368 19.76 -1.92 -35.32
CA MET A 368 20.58 -0.73 -35.09
C MET A 368 20.03 0.13 -33.94
N VAL A 369 18.71 0.30 -33.85
CA VAL A 369 18.06 1.03 -32.76
C VAL A 369 18.29 0.33 -31.42
N LEU A 370 18.08 -0.99 -31.36
CA LEU A 370 18.28 -1.79 -30.13
C LEU A 370 19.75 -1.79 -29.68
N GLN A 371 20.69 -1.90 -30.62
CA GLN A 371 22.12 -1.77 -30.33
C GLN A 371 22.47 -0.37 -29.83
N ARG A 372 21.88 0.69 -30.40
CA ARG A 372 22.07 2.07 -29.95
C ARG A 372 21.58 2.25 -28.52
N ILE A 373 20.39 1.75 -28.17
CA ILE A 373 19.87 1.78 -26.80
C ILE A 373 20.84 1.08 -25.84
N SER A 374 21.28 -0.13 -26.22
CA SER A 374 22.21 -0.91 -25.39
C SER A 374 23.55 -0.19 -25.18
N ARG A 375 24.09 0.43 -26.23
CA ARG A 375 25.33 1.21 -26.18
C ARG A 375 25.17 2.48 -25.33
N ASN A 376 24.09 3.23 -25.53
CA ASN A 376 23.80 4.45 -24.79
C ASN A 376 23.62 4.17 -23.30
N PHE A 377 22.95 3.08 -22.95
CA PHE A 377 22.80 2.67 -21.54
C PHE A 377 24.17 2.34 -20.92
N LYS A 378 25.01 1.55 -21.60
CA LYS A 378 26.36 1.22 -21.11
C LYS A 378 27.25 2.47 -20.96
N ALA A 379 27.12 3.43 -21.87
CA ALA A 379 27.86 4.69 -21.81
C ALA A 379 27.38 5.59 -20.64
N ALA A 380 26.06 5.68 -20.43
CA ALA A 380 25.49 6.47 -19.34
C ALA A 380 25.70 5.84 -17.96
N TYR A 381 25.76 4.51 -17.87
CA TYR A 381 25.81 3.77 -16.61
C TYR A 381 26.86 2.62 -16.62
N PRO A 382 28.16 2.93 -16.76
CA PRO A 382 29.21 1.92 -16.92
C PRO A 382 29.36 0.97 -15.72
N HIS A 383 28.98 1.41 -14.52
CA HIS A 383 29.04 0.59 -13.29
C HIS A 383 27.88 -0.42 -13.17
N MET A 384 26.84 -0.30 -14.01
CA MET A 384 25.71 -1.23 -14.00
C MET A 384 26.02 -2.42 -14.92
N ASN A 385 26.60 -3.47 -14.35
CA ASN A 385 26.85 -4.71 -15.09
C ASN A 385 25.54 -5.48 -15.34
N ILE A 386 24.87 -5.13 -16.45
CA ILE A 386 23.62 -5.74 -16.91
C ILE A 386 23.78 -6.29 -18.34
N LEU A 387 23.02 -7.33 -18.63
CA LEU A 387 22.86 -7.88 -19.97
C LEU A 387 21.48 -7.47 -20.52
N MET A 388 21.46 -6.87 -21.71
CA MET A 388 20.23 -6.60 -22.44
C MET A 388 20.11 -7.58 -23.60
N ARG A 389 19.10 -8.45 -23.54
CA ARG A 389 18.69 -9.29 -24.68
C ARG A 389 17.58 -8.57 -25.43
N TYR A 390 17.62 -8.67 -26.75
CA TYR A 390 16.57 -8.10 -27.58
C TYR A 390 16.23 -9.02 -28.75
N SER A 391 14.97 -8.93 -29.19
CA SER A 391 14.46 -9.57 -30.39
C SER A 391 13.59 -8.57 -31.15
N ALA A 392 13.51 -8.72 -32.46
CA ALA A 392 12.66 -7.89 -33.33
C ALA A 392 11.91 -8.80 -34.32
N LEU A 393 10.64 -8.49 -34.55
CA LEU A 393 9.74 -9.20 -35.47
C LEU A 393 8.93 -8.17 -36.26
N PRO A 394 8.62 -8.42 -37.54
CA PRO A 394 7.70 -7.58 -38.29
C PRO A 394 6.28 -7.72 -37.72
N VAL A 395 5.50 -6.65 -37.79
CA VAL A 395 4.07 -6.67 -37.50
C VAL A 395 3.36 -7.40 -38.63
N GLU A 396 2.55 -8.41 -38.29
CA GLU A 396 1.78 -9.15 -39.28
C GLU A 396 0.56 -8.33 -39.76
N PRO A 397 0.39 -8.13 -41.07
CA PRO A 397 -0.79 -7.46 -41.61
C PRO A 397 -2.04 -8.27 -41.32
N VAL A 398 -3.14 -7.60 -40.94
CA VAL A 398 -4.45 -8.25 -40.88
C VAL A 398 -4.93 -8.45 -42.31
N MET A 399 -4.87 -9.70 -42.80
CA MET A 399 -5.51 -10.09 -44.06
C MET A 399 -7.04 -9.92 -43.90
N GLN A 400 -7.66 -9.26 -44.87
CA GLN A 400 -9.12 -9.11 -44.92
C GLN A 400 -9.79 -10.41 -45.29
#